data_AF-A0A6M0RXW2-F1
#
_entry.id   AF-A0A6M0RXW2-F1
#
_cell.length_a   1.000
_cell.length_b   1.000
_cell.length_c   1.000
_cell.angle_alpha   90.00
_cell.angle_beta   90.00
_cell.angle_gamma   90.00
#
_symmetry.space_group_name_H-M   'P 1'
#
loop_
_entity.id
_entity.type
_entity.pdbx_description
1 polymer ?
#
loop_
_entity_poly.entity_id
_entity_poly.type
_entity_poly.pdbx_seq_one_letter_code
_entity_poly.pdbx_strand_id
1 'polypeptide(L)'
;MPIWAAPGTLPWLLNSPQAPRRDRLLQVIAFSAGVVAAYPMLMTWTKMGGSSRLIAIDGWGMPLLGDLEIYRMSHDHWTHRTTYFPAAIESQGYFYSDPAVEHLTLWQSPDSTTGMGAINARSQPMTALEFICSVLSLD
;
A
#
# COMPACT_ATOMS: atom_id res chain seq x y z
N MET A 1 2.50 -23.84 -1.77
CA MET A 1 2.02 -22.44 -1.68
C MET A 1 3.18 -21.59 -1.19
N PRO A 2 3.45 -20.40 -1.76
CA PRO A 2 4.50 -19.53 -1.21
C PRO A 2 4.16 -19.17 0.25
N ILE A 3 5.19 -19.06 1.10
CA ILE A 3 5.09 -18.79 2.55
C ILE A 3 4.40 -17.46 2.91
N TRP A 4 4.16 -16.61 1.90
CA TRP A 4 3.48 -15.33 2.03
C TRP A 4 1.98 -15.41 1.73
N ALA A 5 1.42 -16.58 1.43
CA ALA A 5 -0.03 -16.69 1.40
C ALA A 5 -0.55 -16.37 2.81
N ALA A 6 -1.52 -15.47 2.93
CA ALA A 6 -2.30 -15.30 4.15
C ALA A 6 -3.55 -16.18 4.04
N PRO A 7 -3.44 -17.51 4.25
CA PRO A 7 -4.53 -18.45 3.95
C PRO A 7 -5.79 -18.16 4.78
N GLY A 8 -5.70 -17.40 5.87
CA GLY A 8 -6.84 -17.02 6.69
C GLY A 8 -7.51 -15.70 6.31
N THR A 9 -6.78 -14.72 5.76
CA THR A 9 -7.31 -13.34 5.62
C THR A 9 -8.39 -13.25 4.56
N LEU A 10 -8.20 -13.87 3.39
CA LEU A 10 -9.23 -13.86 2.35
C LEU A 10 -10.48 -14.67 2.75
N PRO A 11 -10.38 -15.91 3.27
CA PRO A 11 -11.56 -16.61 3.78
C PRO A 11 -12.29 -15.85 4.87
N TRP A 12 -11.57 -15.19 5.78
CA TRP A 12 -12.20 -14.31 6.78
C TRP A 12 -12.96 -13.16 6.13
N LEU A 13 -12.34 -12.46 5.17
CA LEU A 13 -12.96 -11.34 4.46
C LEU A 13 -14.21 -11.74 3.68
N LEU A 14 -14.17 -12.90 3.00
CA LEU A 14 -15.30 -13.41 2.22
C LEU A 14 -16.46 -13.92 3.09
N ASN A 15 -16.19 -14.30 4.34
CA ASN A 15 -17.22 -14.72 5.30
C ASN A 15 -17.67 -13.57 6.22
N SER A 16 -17.13 -12.37 6.04
CA SER A 16 -17.55 -11.18 6.79
C SER A 16 -18.95 -10.72 6.34
N PRO A 17 -19.80 -10.20 7.25
CA PRO A 17 -21.04 -9.52 6.87
C PRO A 17 -20.84 -8.35 5.90
N GLN A 18 -19.62 -7.81 5.85
CA GLN A 18 -19.19 -6.72 4.99
C GLN A 18 -18.32 -7.22 3.83
N ALA A 19 -18.50 -8.48 3.40
CA ALA A 19 -17.74 -9.05 2.30
C ALA A 19 -17.79 -8.12 1.07
N PRO A 20 -16.63 -7.82 0.47
CA PRO A 20 -16.57 -6.89 -0.64
C PRO A 20 -17.31 -7.46 -1.85
N ARG A 21 -17.95 -6.58 -2.62
CA ARG A 21 -18.56 -6.94 -3.89
C ARG A 21 -17.52 -6.84 -5.00
N ARG A 22 -17.54 -7.79 -5.94
CA ARG A 22 -16.57 -7.83 -7.05
C ARG A 22 -16.74 -6.70 -8.06
N ASP A 23 -17.91 -6.06 -8.12
CA ASP A 23 -18.20 -4.90 -8.97
C ASP A 23 -17.69 -3.57 -8.40
N ARG A 24 -17.02 -3.59 -7.24
CA ARG A 24 -16.47 -2.42 -6.57
C ARG A 24 -14.98 -2.58 -6.36
N LEU A 25 -14.27 -1.46 -6.39
CA LEU A 25 -12.85 -1.41 -6.04
C LEU A 25 -12.68 -1.73 -4.55
N LEU A 26 -11.94 -2.79 -4.24
CA LEU A 26 -11.49 -3.10 -2.89
C LEU A 26 -10.18 -2.34 -2.62
N GLN A 27 -10.25 -1.29 -1.79
CA GLN A 27 -9.08 -0.52 -1.37
C GLN A 27 -8.63 -0.99 0.02
N VAL A 28 -7.34 -1.31 0.18
CA VAL A 28 -6.76 -1.73 1.46
C VAL A 28 -5.58 -0.84 1.80
N ILE A 29 -5.55 -0.36 3.03
CA ILE A 29 -4.38 0.30 3.62
C ILE A 29 -3.72 -0.70 4.55
N ALA A 30 -2.43 -0.95 4.36
CA ALA A 30 -1.68 -1.92 5.15
C ALA A 30 -0.37 -1.30 5.64
N PHE A 31 -0.11 -1.45 6.94
CA PHE A 31 1.08 -0.93 7.60
C PHE A 31 2.04 -2.04 7.99
N SER A 32 3.33 -1.84 7.73
CA SER A 32 4.42 -2.72 8.16
C SER A 32 4.16 -4.19 7.81
N ALA A 33 4.20 -5.11 8.78
CA ALA A 33 3.90 -6.53 8.60
C ALA A 33 2.50 -6.80 8.05
N GLY A 34 1.55 -5.87 8.17
CA GLY A 34 0.24 -5.95 7.55
C GLY A 34 0.31 -6.02 6.01
N VAL A 35 1.33 -5.42 5.39
CA VAL A 35 1.54 -5.47 3.93
C VAL A 35 1.75 -6.90 3.46
N VAL A 36 2.44 -7.71 4.27
CA VAL A 36 2.71 -9.13 4.02
C VAL A 36 1.42 -9.94 3.88
N ALA A 37 0.39 -9.60 4.67
CA ALA A 37 -0.90 -10.27 4.64
C ALA A 37 -1.86 -9.68 3.59
N ALA A 38 -1.83 -8.36 3.41
CA ALA A 38 -2.74 -7.66 2.50
C ALA A 38 -2.43 -7.95 1.02
N TYR A 39 -1.15 -7.92 0.64
CA TYR A 39 -0.74 -8.16 -0.74
C TYR A 39 -1.22 -9.51 -1.33
N PRO A 40 -0.95 -10.69 -0.74
CA PRO A 40 -1.41 -11.98 -1.26
C PRO A 40 -2.95 -12.11 -1.28
N MET A 41 -3.63 -11.49 -0.31
CA MET A 41 -5.09 -11.43 -0.26
C MET A 41 -5.63 -10.68 -1.48
N LEU A 42 -5.08 -9.49 -1.77
CA LEU A 42 -5.48 -8.69 -2.93
C LEU A 42 -5.10 -9.33 -4.26
N MET A 43 -3.92 -9.94 -4.36
CA MET A 43 -3.56 -10.73 -5.55
C MET A 43 -4.60 -11.82 -5.84
N THR A 44 -5.08 -12.50 -4.80
CA THR A 44 -6.07 -13.57 -4.94
C THR A 44 -7.44 -12.99 -5.29
N TRP A 45 -7.83 -11.87 -4.69
CA TRP A 45 -9.03 -11.12 -5.05
C TRP A 45 -9.04 -10.70 -6.53
N THR A 46 -7.93 -10.15 -7.02
CA THR A 46 -7.77 -9.77 -8.44
C THR A 46 -7.86 -10.98 -9.36
N LYS A 47 -7.24 -12.11 -8.99
CA LYS A 47 -7.37 -13.37 -9.75
C LYS A 47 -8.79 -13.92 -9.78
N MET A 48 -9.62 -13.58 -8.80
CA MET A 48 -11.05 -13.93 -8.75
C MET A 48 -11.94 -12.94 -9.52
N GLY A 49 -11.35 -12.00 -10.26
CA GLY A 49 -12.05 -11.02 -11.10
C GLY A 49 -12.54 -9.78 -10.36
N GLY A 50 -12.08 -9.52 -9.13
CA GLY A 50 -12.37 -8.27 -8.43
C GLY A 50 -11.32 -7.20 -8.69
N SER A 51 -11.69 -5.92 -8.73
CA SER A 51 -10.72 -4.83 -8.77
C SER A 51 -10.16 -4.56 -7.37
N SER A 52 -8.85 -4.30 -7.24
CA SER A 52 -8.26 -3.91 -5.96
C SER A 52 -7.08 -2.96 -6.05
N ARG A 53 -6.87 -2.24 -4.95
CA ARG A 53 -5.80 -1.26 -4.75
C ARG A 53 -5.21 -1.40 -3.35
N LEU A 54 -3.88 -1.29 -3.25
CA LEU A 54 -3.13 -1.36 -2.01
C LEU A 54 -2.40 -0.03 -1.74
N ILE A 55 -2.61 0.55 -0.56
CA ILE A 55 -1.72 1.57 0.01
C ILE A 55 -0.80 0.84 1.01
N ALA A 56 0.44 0.61 0.62
CA ALA A 56 1.45 -0.11 1.41
C ALA A 56 2.33 0.89 2.16
N ILE A 57 2.11 1.00 3.47
CA ILE A 57 2.83 1.92 4.37
C ILE A 57 3.95 1.15 5.06
N ASP A 58 5.20 1.57 4.81
CA ASP A 58 6.42 0.96 5.36
C ASP A 58 6.50 -0.58 5.20
N GLY A 59 6.10 -1.09 4.05
CA GLY A 59 6.24 -2.50 3.66
C GLY A 59 7.64 -2.85 3.16
N TRP A 60 8.70 -2.40 3.84
CA TRP A 60 10.09 -2.55 3.39
C TRP A 60 10.44 -4.02 3.05
N GLY A 61 11.13 -4.23 1.93
CA GLY A 61 11.57 -5.55 1.48
C GLY A 61 10.47 -6.45 0.89
N MET A 62 9.21 -6.02 0.84
CA MET A 62 8.14 -6.81 0.21
C MET A 62 8.19 -6.73 -1.33
N PRO A 63 8.33 -7.87 -2.04
CA PRO A 63 8.29 -7.93 -3.49
C PRO A 63 6.84 -7.79 -3.95
N LEU A 64 6.41 -6.54 -4.12
CA LEU A 64 5.09 -6.21 -4.65
C LEU A 64 5.17 -6.23 -6.19
N LEU A 65 4.90 -7.39 -6.77
CA LEU A 65 5.01 -7.72 -8.20
C LEU A 65 3.63 -7.91 -8.84
N GLY A 66 3.57 -7.77 -10.17
CA GLY A 66 2.35 -8.03 -10.94
C GLY A 66 1.39 -6.84 -11.04
N ASP A 67 0.19 -7.11 -11.54
CA ASP A 67 -0.74 -6.08 -12.05
C ASP A 67 -1.64 -5.44 -10.98
N LEU A 68 -1.24 -5.49 -9.72
CA LEU A 68 -1.99 -4.85 -8.64
C LEU A 68 -1.71 -3.34 -8.65
N GLU A 69 -2.72 -2.51 -8.42
CA GLU A 69 -2.53 -1.08 -8.18
C GLU A 69 -1.95 -0.87 -6.78
N ILE A 70 -0.74 -0.33 -6.68
CA ILE A 70 0.02 -0.21 -5.44
C ILE A 70 0.61 1.18 -5.28
N TYR A 71 0.31 1.79 -4.15
CA TYR A 71 0.87 3.07 -3.71
C TYR A 71 1.74 2.82 -2.49
N ARG A 72 3.02 3.21 -2.55
CA ARG A 72 3.99 2.93 -1.48
C ARG A 72 4.25 4.16 -0.63
N MET A 73 4.23 4.02 0.69
CA MET A 73 4.61 5.09 1.61
C MET A 73 5.81 4.65 2.45
N SER A 74 6.73 5.57 2.74
CA SER A 74 7.93 5.29 3.54
C SER A 74 8.18 6.37 4.59
N HIS A 75 8.59 5.98 5.80
CA HIS A 75 8.91 6.94 6.88
C HIS A 75 10.19 7.74 6.64
N ASP A 76 10.98 7.36 5.63
CA ASP A 76 12.14 8.11 5.19
C ASP A 76 12.44 7.84 3.70
N HIS A 77 13.38 8.63 3.16
CA HIS A 77 13.86 8.50 1.78
C HIS A 77 14.76 7.26 1.55
N TRP A 78 15.40 6.71 2.58
CA TRP A 78 16.29 5.54 2.46
C TRP A 78 15.51 4.25 2.25
N THR A 79 14.56 3.98 3.14
CA THR A 79 13.54 2.96 3.06
C THR A 79 12.81 3.07 1.72
N HIS A 80 12.45 4.28 1.29
CA HIS A 80 11.84 4.49 -0.02
C HIS A 80 12.74 3.95 -1.16
N ARG A 81 13.99 4.38 -1.27
CA ARG A 81 14.90 3.94 -2.34
C ARG A 81 15.22 2.45 -2.30
N THR A 82 15.44 1.91 -1.10
CA THR A 82 15.86 0.50 -0.94
C THR A 82 14.71 -0.48 -1.07
N THR A 83 13.47 -0.03 -0.88
CA THR A 83 12.26 -0.84 -1.13
C THR A 83 12.16 -1.33 -2.58
N TYR A 84 12.75 -0.62 -3.54
CA TYR A 84 12.65 -0.97 -4.96
C TYR A 84 13.64 -2.05 -5.42
N PHE A 85 14.65 -2.38 -4.61
CA PHE A 85 15.72 -3.27 -5.02
C PHE A 85 15.50 -4.72 -4.55
N PRO A 86 15.69 -5.76 -5.39
CA PRO A 86 16.16 -5.74 -6.78
C PRO A 86 15.04 -5.92 -7.83
N ALA A 87 13.75 -5.90 -7.45
CA ALA A 87 12.67 -6.30 -8.36
C ALA A 87 11.33 -5.56 -8.15
N ALA A 88 11.22 -4.50 -7.34
CA ALA A 88 9.93 -3.85 -7.21
C ALA A 88 9.61 -3.06 -8.49
N ILE A 89 8.45 -3.33 -9.08
CA ILE A 89 7.87 -2.54 -10.16
C ILE A 89 7.66 -1.10 -9.65
N GLU A 90 7.75 -0.11 -10.54
CA GLU A 90 7.37 1.26 -10.25
C GLU A 90 5.93 1.28 -9.71
N SER A 91 5.76 1.75 -8.48
CA SER A 91 4.45 1.97 -7.87
C SER A 91 3.70 3.07 -8.63
N GLN A 92 2.38 2.96 -8.73
CA GLN A 92 1.51 3.95 -9.40
C GLN A 92 1.57 5.32 -8.72
N GLY A 93 2.03 5.36 -7.47
CA GLY A 93 2.46 6.56 -6.78
C GLY A 93 3.24 6.21 -5.51
N TYR A 94 3.90 7.21 -4.94
CA TYR A 94 4.66 7.03 -3.71
C TYR A 94 4.59 8.24 -2.78
N PHE A 95 4.87 8.01 -1.50
CA PHE A 95 5.19 9.05 -0.54
C PHE A 95 6.43 8.64 0.25
N TYR A 96 7.30 9.59 0.57
CA TYR A 96 8.31 9.39 1.60
C TYR A 96 8.40 10.62 2.49
N SER A 97 8.62 10.40 3.78
CA SER A 97 8.74 11.49 4.74
C SER A 97 10.09 12.18 4.58
N ASP A 98 10.07 13.50 4.58
CA ASP A 98 11.23 14.36 4.60
C ASP A 98 10.86 15.64 5.39
N PRO A 99 11.35 15.80 6.63
CA PRO A 99 12.35 14.98 7.31
C PRO A 99 11.88 13.55 7.64
N ALA A 100 12.84 12.64 7.83
CA ALA A 100 12.57 11.27 8.28
C ALA A 100 11.86 11.27 9.64
N VAL A 101 10.90 10.35 9.81
CA VAL A 101 10.18 10.13 11.07
C VAL A 101 10.37 8.70 11.55
N GLU A 102 10.07 8.43 12.82
CA GLU A 102 10.02 7.05 13.30
C GLU A 102 8.98 6.23 12.52
N HIS A 103 9.28 4.96 12.26
CA HIS A 103 8.43 4.02 11.53
C HIS A 103 6.95 4.04 11.98
N LEU A 104 6.71 4.15 13.29
CA LEU A 104 5.35 4.19 13.83
C LEU A 104 4.65 5.56 13.67
N THR A 105 5.42 6.65 13.60
CA THR A 105 4.89 8.02 13.47
C THR A 105 4.14 8.20 12.17
N LEU A 106 4.65 7.63 11.07
CA LEU A 106 3.98 7.69 9.76
C LEU A 106 2.55 7.12 9.82
N TRP A 107 2.33 6.07 10.62
CA TRP A 107 1.01 5.46 10.80
C TRP A 107 0.14 6.19 11.83
N GLN A 108 0.73 6.64 12.94
CA GLN A 108 -0.03 7.24 14.05
C GLN A 108 -0.44 8.69 13.80
N SER A 109 0.40 9.44 13.07
CA SER A 109 0.22 10.89 12.87
C SER A 109 0.43 11.29 11.41
N PRO A 110 -0.31 10.69 10.45
CA PRO A 110 -0.12 10.94 9.02
C PRO A 110 -0.46 12.39 8.61
N ASP A 111 -1.30 13.07 9.39
CA ASP A 111 -1.67 14.48 9.23
C ASP A 111 -0.52 15.45 9.54
N SER A 112 0.40 15.05 10.42
CA SER A 112 1.57 15.86 10.81
C SER A 112 2.88 15.42 10.15
N THR A 113 2.88 14.27 9.47
CA THR A 113 4.07 13.74 8.78
C THR A 113 4.17 14.33 7.38
N THR A 114 5.15 15.22 7.17
CA THR A 114 5.40 15.88 5.88
C THR A 114 6.45 15.16 5.04
N GLY A 115 6.38 15.33 3.74
CA GLY A 115 7.41 14.82 2.83
C GLY A 115 7.07 15.08 1.37
N MET A 116 7.56 14.22 0.50
CA MET A 116 7.31 14.28 -0.93
C MET A 116 6.38 13.15 -1.35
N GLY A 117 5.25 13.50 -1.96
CA GLY A 117 4.34 12.54 -2.57
C GLY A 117 4.33 12.68 -4.08
N ALA A 118 4.09 11.58 -4.80
CA ALA A 118 3.92 11.56 -6.24
C ALA A 118 2.78 10.62 -6.64
N ILE A 119 1.84 11.12 -7.45
CA ILE A 119 0.79 10.34 -8.09
C ILE A 119 0.86 10.67 -9.58
N ASN A 120 0.82 9.66 -10.47
CA ASN A 120 0.91 9.85 -11.92
C ASN A 120 2.13 10.69 -12.36
N ALA A 121 3.30 10.39 -11.78
CA ALA A 121 4.59 11.04 -12.07
C ALA A 121 4.72 12.54 -11.69
N ARG A 122 3.77 13.12 -10.94
CA ARG A 122 3.89 14.49 -10.42
C ARG A 122 4.27 14.48 -8.95
N SER A 123 5.52 14.83 -8.65
CA SER A 123 5.99 14.95 -7.26
C SER A 123 5.68 16.34 -6.70
N GLN A 124 5.17 16.39 -5.46
CA GLN A 124 4.88 17.62 -4.74
C GLN A 124 5.05 17.44 -3.22
N PRO A 125 5.40 18.51 -2.48
CA PRO A 125 5.37 18.49 -1.02
C PRO A 125 3.94 18.28 -0.53
N MET A 126 3.74 17.36 0.41
CA MET A 126 2.44 17.10 1.04
C MET A 126 2.60 16.35 2.36
N THR A 127 1.52 16.19 3.10
CA THR A 127 1.45 15.29 4.26
C THR A 127 1.15 13.86 3.81
N ALA A 128 1.48 12.90 4.67
CA ALA A 128 1.13 11.50 4.46
C ALA A 128 -0.40 11.32 4.35
N LEU A 129 -1.19 12.07 5.14
CA LEU A 129 -2.64 12.05 5.06
C LEU A 129 -3.16 12.58 3.72
N GLU A 130 -2.62 13.69 3.24
CA GLU A 130 -3.00 14.23 1.92
C GLU A 130 -2.72 13.22 0.81
N PHE A 131 -1.62 12.48 0.90
CA PHE A 131 -1.30 11.42 -0.06
C PHE A 131 -2.33 10.29 0.01
N ILE A 132 -2.63 9.78 1.21
CA ILE A 132 -3.66 8.73 1.42
C ILE A 132 -5.01 9.18 0.83
N CYS A 133 -5.47 10.38 1.18
CA CYS A 133 -6.73 10.94 0.67
C CYS A 133 -6.74 11.06 -0.85
N SER A 134 -5.62 11.50 -1.43
CA SER A 134 -5.48 11.62 -2.89
C SER A 134 -5.61 10.27 -3.57
N VAL A 135 -4.98 9.21 -3.03
CA VAL A 135 -5.07 7.84 -3.58
C VAL A 135 -6.47 7.26 -3.42
N LEU A 136 -7.11 7.45 -2.26
CA LEU A 136 -8.46 6.92 -2.00
C LEU A 136 -9.53 7.55 -2.89
N SER A 137 -9.27 8.74 -3.41
CA SER A 137 -10.17 9.52 -4.27
C SER A 137 -9.95 9.24 -5.77
N LEU A 138 -8.98 8.41 -6.15
CA LEU A 138 -8.80 7.99 -7.54
C LEU A 138 -9.89 6.99 -7.93
N ASP A 139 -10.54 7.22 -9.07
CA ASP A 139 -11.54 6.33 -9.64
C ASP A 139 -10.96 5.00 -10.16
#